data_AF-A0AAP9EAH6-F1
#
_entry.id   AF-A0AAP9EAH6-F1
#
_cell.length_a   1.000
_cell.length_b   1.000
_cell.length_c   1.000
_cell.angle_alpha   90.00
_cell.angle_beta   90.00
_cell.angle_gamma   90.00
#
_symmetry.space_group_name_H-M   'P 1'
#
loop_
_entity.id
_entity.type
_entity.pdbx_description
1 polymer ?
#
loop_
_entity_poly.entity_id
_entity_poly.type
_entity_poly.pdbx_seq_one_letter_code
_entity_poly.pdbx_strand_id
1 'polypeptide(L)'
;MPVKYTLSDAQIAERKLYNEIGWPFLLTPAQLELYEMKSIDTLKRYLLGRDDAPFINFDRGGVIPRLAWEKFKAIVSVGGTYSGEL
;
A
#
# COMPACT_ATOMS: atom_id res chain seq x y z
N MET A 1 8.10 7.56 22.62
CA MET A 1 9.22 7.63 21.66
C MET A 1 8.70 7.16 20.31
N PRO A 2 8.86 7.91 19.20
CA PRO A 2 8.42 7.43 17.90
C PRO A 2 9.31 6.27 17.47
N VAL A 3 8.71 5.10 17.25
CA VAL A 3 9.42 3.92 16.74
C VAL A 3 9.82 4.23 15.30
N LYS A 4 11.12 4.44 15.10
CA LYS A 4 11.70 4.67 13.76
C LYS A 4 11.63 3.34 13.02
N TYR A 5 10.71 3.24 12.07
CA TYR A 5 10.58 2.05 11.22
C TYR A 5 11.91 1.85 10.49
N THR A 6 12.60 0.75 10.80
CA THR A 6 13.93 0.44 10.26
C THR A 6 13.77 -0.74 9.33
N LEU A 7 14.02 -0.52 8.03
CA LEU A 7 13.93 -1.56 7.00
C LEU A 7 15.08 -2.56 7.17
N SER A 8 14.81 -3.86 6.99
CA SER A 8 15.86 -4.88 6.91
C SER A 8 16.64 -4.78 5.59
N ASP A 9 17.84 -5.35 5.52
CA ASP A 9 18.65 -5.34 4.29
C ASP A 9 17.94 -5.97 3.10
N ALA A 10 17.13 -7.02 3.33
CA ALA A 10 16.29 -7.63 2.31
C ALA A 10 15.21 -6.66 1.80
N GLN A 11 14.55 -5.92 2.71
CA GLN A 11 13.55 -4.90 2.36
C GLN A 11 14.18 -3.70 1.64
N ILE A 12 15.42 -3.34 1.98
CA ILE A 12 16.19 -2.29 1.28
C ILE A 12 16.52 -2.73 -0.15
N ALA A 13 16.96 -3.98 -0.33
CA ALA A 13 17.24 -4.53 -1.66
C ALA A 13 15.97 -4.61 -2.52
N GLU A 14 14.85 -5.06 -1.94
CA GLU A 14 13.55 -5.08 -2.62
C GLU A 14 13.10 -3.67 -3.00
N ARG A 15 13.27 -2.69 -2.11
CA ARG A 15 12.96 -1.28 -2.39
C ARG A 15 13.82 -0.70 -3.51
N LYS A 16 15.12 -1.03 -3.55
CA LYS A 16 16.02 -0.61 -4.65
C LYS A 16 15.55 -1.21 -5.98
N LEU A 17 15.25 -2.50 -5.99
CA LEU A 17 14.72 -3.22 -7.14
C LEU A 17 13.41 -2.58 -7.64
N TYR A 18 12.49 -2.29 -6.74
CA TYR A 18 11.21 -1.64 -7.06
C TYR A 18 11.32 -0.17 -7.49
N ASN A 19 12.35 0.55 -7.05
CA ASN A 19 12.67 1.88 -7.56
C ASN A 19 13.26 1.84 -8.99
N GLU A 20 13.97 0.77 -9.34
CA GLU A 20 14.57 0.60 -10.67
C GLU A 20 13.57 0.07 -11.72
N ILE A 21 12.71 -0.90 -11.36
CA ILE A 21 11.75 -1.49 -12.30
C ILE A 21 10.43 -0.69 -12.36
N GLY A 22 10.21 0.21 -11.39
CA GLY A 22 8.97 0.94 -11.23
C GLY A 22 7.88 0.11 -10.55
N TRP A 23 6.81 0.80 -10.14
CA TRP A 23 5.72 0.23 -9.35
C TRP A 23 4.94 -0.84 -10.14
N PRO A 24 4.89 -2.12 -9.69
CA PRO A 24 4.10 -3.14 -10.37
C PRO A 24 2.61 -2.77 -10.39
N PHE A 25 1.90 -3.23 -11.43
CA PHE A 25 0.48 -2.92 -11.63
C PHE A 25 -0.40 -3.39 -10.46
N LEU A 26 -0.02 -4.51 -9.82
CA LEU A 26 -0.66 -5.08 -8.64
C LEU A 26 0.36 -5.21 -7.51
N LEU A 27 -0.02 -4.72 -6.34
CA LEU A 27 0.80 -4.80 -5.12
C LEU A 27 0.18 -5.76 -4.14
N THR A 28 0.98 -6.70 -3.64
CA THR A 28 0.65 -7.43 -2.42
C THR A 28 0.71 -6.51 -1.20
N PRO A 29 0.10 -6.87 -0.06
CA PRO A 29 0.08 -6.00 1.11
C PRO A 29 1.49 -5.83 1.72
N ALA A 30 2.35 -6.84 1.59
CA ALA A 30 3.75 -6.77 2.01
C ALA A 30 4.56 -5.77 1.16
N GLN A 31 4.34 -5.77 -0.16
CA GLN A 31 4.94 -4.75 -1.04
C GLN A 31 4.40 -3.36 -0.71
N LEU A 32 3.11 -3.23 -0.40
CA LEU A 32 2.51 -1.96 0.01
C LEU A 32 3.19 -1.35 1.24
N GLU A 33 3.54 -2.18 2.23
CA GLU A 33 4.27 -1.77 3.43
C GLU A 33 5.65 -1.16 3.09
N LEU A 34 6.34 -1.73 2.11
CA LEU A 34 7.62 -1.21 1.60
C LEU A 34 7.46 0.12 0.87
N TYR A 35 6.43 0.24 0.03
CA TYR A 35 6.18 1.44 -0.76
C TYR A 35 5.69 2.61 0.09
N GLU A 36 4.76 2.36 1.00
CA GLU A 36 4.22 3.40 1.89
C GLU A 36 5.14 3.71 3.06
N MET A 37 6.19 2.90 3.27
CA MET A 37 7.07 2.97 4.45
C MET A 37 6.27 2.93 5.76
N LYS A 38 5.23 2.11 5.80
CA LYS A 38 4.28 1.97 6.92
C LYS A 38 3.95 0.51 7.14
N SER A 39 3.82 0.09 8.38
CA SER A 39 3.46 -1.30 8.68
C SER A 39 2.09 -1.67 8.11
N ILE A 40 1.91 -2.93 7.71
CA ILE A 40 0.60 -3.40 7.22
C ILE A 40 -0.51 -3.22 8.26
N ASP A 41 -0.22 -3.30 9.56
CA ASP A 41 -1.18 -3.00 10.63
C ASP A 41 -1.62 -1.53 10.62
N THR A 42 -0.70 -0.61 10.36
CA THR A 42 -1.00 0.81 10.20
C THR A 42 -1.87 1.03 8.97
N LEU A 43 -1.51 0.39 7.85
CA LEU A 43 -2.26 0.49 6.60
C LEU A 43 -3.68 -0.09 6.79
N LYS A 44 -3.83 -1.23 7.47
CA LYS A 44 -5.13 -1.81 7.84
C LYS A 44 -5.97 -0.92 8.72
N ARG A 45 -5.39 -0.31 9.75
CA ARG A 45 -6.12 0.54 10.68
C ARG A 45 -6.66 1.82 10.03
N TYR A 46 -5.88 2.45 9.16
CA TYR A 46 -6.18 3.81 8.68
C TYR A 46 -6.62 3.89 7.21
N LEU A 47 -6.28 2.89 6.39
CA LEU A 47 -6.52 2.92 4.95
C LEU A 47 -7.31 1.69 4.49
N LEU A 48 -6.76 0.48 4.62
CA LEU A 48 -7.38 -0.75 4.11
C LEU A 48 -8.61 -1.20 4.90
N GLY A 49 -8.85 -0.65 6.10
CA GLY A 49 -10.05 -0.88 6.88
C GLY A 49 -11.24 -0.02 6.46
N ARG A 50 -11.07 0.85 5.46
CA ARG A 50 -12.17 1.64 4.90
C ARG A 50 -12.91 0.83 3.84
N ASP A 51 -14.23 1.00 3.78
CA ASP A 51 -15.08 0.31 2.80
C ASP A 51 -14.74 0.68 1.34
N ASP A 52 -14.16 1.85 1.14
CA ASP A 52 -13.71 2.36 -0.16
C ASP A 52 -12.24 2.04 -0.47
N ALA A 53 -11.57 1.19 0.30
CA ALA A 53 -10.20 0.83 -0.01
C ALA A 53 -10.12 -0.01 -1.31
N PRO A 54 -9.21 0.30 -2.26
CA PRO A 54 -9.01 -0.49 -3.47
C PRO A 54 -8.24 -1.77 -3.14
N PHE A 55 -8.91 -2.72 -2.50
CA PHE A 55 -8.34 -3.98 -2.04
C PHE A 55 -9.11 -5.16 -2.66
N ILE A 56 -8.38 -5.99 -3.41
CA ILE A 56 -8.93 -7.22 -3.98
C ILE A 56 -8.46 -8.39 -3.11
N ASN A 57 -9.40 -8.99 -2.37
CA ASN A 57 -9.13 -10.14 -1.52
C ASN A 57 -9.20 -11.45 -2.31
N PHE A 58 -8.31 -12.41 -2.04
CA PHE A 58 -8.38 -13.77 -2.57
C PHE A 58 -7.76 -14.78 -1.58
N ASP A 59 -8.00 -16.08 -1.78
CA ASP A 59 -7.69 -17.14 -0.79
C ASP A 59 -6.23 -17.22 -0.33
N ARG A 60 -5.28 -16.69 -1.11
CA ARG A 60 -3.83 -16.77 -0.85
C ARG A 60 -3.17 -15.42 -0.59
N GLY A 61 -3.94 -14.33 -0.48
CA GLY A 61 -3.42 -12.99 -0.32
C GLY A 61 -4.38 -11.92 -0.86
N GLY A 62 -3.97 -10.66 -0.77
CA GLY A 62 -4.71 -9.57 -1.41
C GLY A 62 -3.84 -8.81 -2.39
N VAL A 63 -4.43 -8.16 -3.38
CA VAL A 63 -3.72 -7.25 -4.29
C VAL A 63 -4.40 -5.90 -4.33
N ILE A 64 -3.59 -4.88 -4.55
CA ILE A 64 -4.01 -3.50 -4.65
C ILE A 64 -3.52 -2.96 -6.00
N PRO A 65 -4.43 -2.56 -6.90
CA PRO A 65 -4.03 -1.92 -8.14
C PRO A 65 -3.35 -0.58 -7.86
N ARG A 66 -2.16 -0.36 -8.43
CA ARG A 66 -1.36 0.85 -8.18
C ARG A 66 -2.14 2.14 -8.41
N LEU A 67 -2.80 2.25 -9.57
CA LEU A 67 -3.52 3.47 -9.95
C LEU A 67 -4.71 3.72 -9.02
N ALA A 68 -5.43 2.67 -8.63
CA ALA A 68 -6.53 2.75 -7.69
C ALA A 68 -6.02 3.22 -6.31
N TRP A 69 -4.89 2.69 -5.85
CA TRP A 69 -4.25 3.10 -4.58
C TRP A 69 -3.81 4.56 -4.56
N GLU A 70 -3.17 5.03 -5.64
CA GLU A 70 -2.75 6.43 -5.76
C GLU A 70 -3.97 7.38 -5.77
N LYS A 71 -5.01 7.05 -6.55
CA LYS A 71 -6.28 7.81 -6.56
C LYS A 71 -6.94 7.82 -5.18
N PHE A 72 -7.01 6.67 -4.53
CA PHE A 72 -7.56 6.52 -3.19
C PHE A 72 -6.81 7.40 -2.17
N LYS A 73 -5.47 7.36 -2.14
CA LYS A 73 -4.69 8.23 -1.25
C LYS A 73 -4.92 9.71 -1.52
N ALA A 74 -4.98 10.12 -2.79
CA ALA A 74 -5.27 11.50 -3.15
C ALA A 74 -6.64 11.95 -2.61
N ILE A 75 -7.67 11.12 -2.79
CA ILE A 75 -9.03 11.40 -2.30
C ILE A 75 -9.11 11.40 -0.76
N VAL A 76 -8.48 10.43 -0.10
CA VAL A 76 -8.44 10.37 1.37
C VAL A 76 -7.71 11.58 1.96
N SER A 77 -6.65 12.07 1.31
CA SER A 77 -5.89 13.25 1.79
C SER A 77 -6.69 14.56 1.81
N VAL A 78 -7.74 14.66 0.99
CA VAL A 78 -8.66 15.80 0.97
C VAL A 78 -9.95 15.53 1.77
N GLY A 79 -10.01 14.42 2.53
CA GLY A 79 -11.17 14.03 3.33
C GLY A 79 -12.33 13.43 2.52
N GLY A 80 -12.08 13.00 1.28
CA GLY A 80 -13.08 12.41 0.41
C GLY A 80 -13.29 10.90 0.60
N THR A 81 -14.20 10.35 -0.20
CA THR A 81 -14.48 8.91 -0.32
C THR A 81 -14.19 8.47 -1.75
N TYR A 82 -13.41 7.42 -1.91
CA TYR A 82 -13.07 6.84 -3.21
C TYR A 82 -14.25 6.01 -3.75
N SER A 83 -14.55 6.13 -5.04
CA SER A 83 -15.71 5.46 -5.65
C SER A 83 -15.41 4.08 -6.23
N GLY A 84 -14.18 3.56 -6.05
CA GLY A 84 -13.90 2.15 -6.36
C GLY A 84 -13.69 1.81 -7.84
N GLU A 85 -13.27 2.75 -8.70
CA GLU A 85 -12.86 2.41 -10.07
C GLU A 85 -11.59 1.53 -10.06
N LEU A 86 -11.79 0.21 -9.96
CA LEU A 86 -10.76 -0.82 -10.10
C LEU A 86 -10.37 -1.04 -11.57
#